data_AF-A0A1B4G2C5-F1
#
_entry.id   AF-A0A1B4G2C5-F1
#
_cell.length_a   1.000
_cell.length_b   1.000
_cell.length_c   1.000
_cell.angle_alpha   90.00
_cell.angle_beta   90.00
_cell.angle_gamma   90.00
#
_symmetry.space_group_name_H-M   'P 1'
#
loop_
_entity.id
_entity.type
_entity.pdbx_description
1 polymer ?
#
loop_
_entity_poly.entity_id
_entity_poly.type
_entity_poly.pdbx_seq_one_letter_code
_entity_poly.pdbx_strand_id
1 'polypeptide(L)'
;MHGKSLFLHRAVSRTDQWGSKFPALSMACRHADSFSGGRQIAIAVTDTRRLRCAVFMNFGAVIEFRASWQELERAGTWWHYARAWHFWVVENRESADRMFLSDSSHLVVTPSGLNACSGTSTNALLSLLRAAEEHASSQLSSQY
;
A
#
# COMPACT_ATOMS: atom_id res chain seq x y z
N MET A 1 -23.51 3.12 4.77
CA MET A 1 -22.64 1.92 4.98
C MET A 1 -21.86 1.46 3.73
N HIS A 2 -21.96 2.13 2.57
CA HIS A 2 -21.37 1.67 1.29
C HIS A 2 -19.85 1.41 1.29
N GLY A 3 -19.05 2.13 2.10
CA GLY A 3 -17.60 1.95 2.11
C GLY A 3 -17.13 0.62 2.73
N LYS A 4 -17.77 0.18 3.83
CA LYS A 4 -17.41 -1.09 4.48
C LYS A 4 -17.76 -2.29 3.59
N SER A 5 -18.93 -2.26 2.93
CA SER A 5 -19.31 -3.32 2.00
C SER A 5 -18.39 -3.36 0.78
N LEU A 6 -17.98 -2.20 0.25
CA LEU A 6 -17.00 -2.15 -0.84
C LEU A 6 -15.70 -2.87 -0.46
N PHE A 7 -15.16 -2.59 0.73
CA PHE A 7 -13.94 -3.25 1.19
C PHE A 7 -14.11 -4.77 1.26
N LEU A 8 -15.17 -5.25 1.92
CA LEU A 8 -15.41 -6.69 2.07
C LEU A 8 -15.61 -7.41 0.72
N HIS A 9 -16.23 -6.75 -0.26
CA HIS A 9 -16.44 -7.33 -1.59
C HIS A 9 -15.19 -7.34 -2.47
N ARG A 10 -14.22 -6.46 -2.20
CA ARG A 10 -13.03 -6.27 -3.04
C ARG A 10 -11.75 -6.78 -2.40
N ALA A 11 -11.76 -7.05 -1.09
CA ALA A 11 -10.63 -7.56 -0.34
C ALA A 11 -10.39 -9.05 -0.66
N VAL A 12 -9.15 -9.38 -1.00
CA VAL A 12 -8.70 -10.75 -1.24
C VAL A 12 -7.53 -11.01 -0.30
N SER A 13 -7.64 -12.07 0.51
CA SER A 13 -6.53 -12.50 1.35
C SER A 13 -5.37 -13.01 0.48
N ARG A 14 -4.16 -12.50 0.76
CA ARG A 14 -2.90 -12.89 0.12
C ARG A 14 -1.86 -13.34 1.14
N THR A 15 -2.25 -13.52 2.40
CA THR A 15 -1.35 -13.88 3.51
C THR A 15 -0.47 -15.07 3.16
N ASP A 16 -1.03 -16.17 2.66
CA ASP A 16 -0.27 -17.38 2.36
C ASP A 16 0.67 -17.22 1.16
N GLN A 17 0.36 -16.28 0.27
CA GLN A 17 1.10 -16.08 -0.98
C GLN A 17 2.23 -15.05 -0.81
N TRP A 18 2.00 -14.03 0.01
CA TRP A 18 2.84 -12.83 0.11
C TRP A 18 3.44 -12.64 1.50
N GLY A 19 2.82 -13.15 2.57
CA GLY A 19 3.29 -12.95 3.94
C GLY A 19 4.72 -13.43 4.15
N SER A 20 5.04 -14.65 3.71
CA SER A 20 6.41 -15.20 3.81
C SER A 20 7.40 -14.60 2.82
N LYS A 21 6.92 -13.90 1.77
CA LYS A 21 7.78 -13.28 0.76
C LYS A 21 8.25 -11.88 1.12
N PHE A 22 7.54 -11.23 2.05
CA PHE A 22 7.80 -9.85 2.46
C PHE A 22 7.80 -9.73 4.00
N PRO A 23 8.76 -10.41 4.69
CA PRO A 23 8.83 -10.42 6.14
C PRO A 23 9.12 -9.04 6.75
N ALA A 24 9.98 -8.21 6.15
CA ALA A 24 10.30 -6.89 6.69
C ALA A 24 9.08 -5.97 6.65
N LEU A 25 8.31 -5.98 5.55
CA LEU A 25 7.03 -5.27 5.48
C LEU A 25 6.01 -5.79 6.50
N SER A 26 5.96 -7.11 6.68
CA SER A 26 5.07 -7.73 7.68
C SER A 26 5.44 -7.36 9.12
N MET A 27 6.73 -7.12 9.39
CA MET A 27 7.23 -6.75 10.72
C MET A 27 7.23 -5.24 10.97
N ALA A 28 7.36 -4.40 9.94
CA ALA A 28 7.44 -2.96 10.10
C ALA A 28 6.22 -2.35 10.82
N CYS A 29 5.03 -2.90 10.60
CA CYS A 29 3.81 -2.48 11.33
C CYS A 29 3.75 -2.93 12.80
N ARG A 30 4.81 -3.54 13.35
CA ARG A 30 4.91 -3.98 14.75
C ARG A 30 5.95 -3.21 15.58
N HIS A 31 6.81 -2.43 14.93
CA HIS A 31 7.90 -1.71 15.58
C HIS A 31 7.74 -0.21 15.34
N ALA A 32 7.70 0.58 16.41
CA ALA A 32 7.58 2.04 16.32
C ALA A 32 8.79 2.68 15.60
N ASP A 33 9.97 2.06 15.70
CA ASP A 33 11.21 2.52 15.07
C ASP A 33 11.35 2.05 13.61
N SER A 34 10.31 1.46 13.03
CA SER A 34 10.30 1.08 11.62
C SER A 34 10.06 2.28 10.70
N PHE A 35 10.32 2.09 9.40
CA PHE A 35 10.01 3.11 8.39
C PHE A 35 8.54 3.56 8.37
N SER A 36 7.61 2.70 8.84
CA SER A 36 6.19 3.02 8.90
C SER A 36 5.75 3.61 10.25
N GLY A 37 6.67 3.78 11.21
CA GLY A 37 6.35 4.24 12.56
C GLY A 37 5.43 3.28 13.31
N GLY A 38 5.52 1.98 13.03
CA GLY A 38 4.61 0.96 13.58
C GLY A 38 3.20 0.95 12.97
N ARG A 39 2.96 1.72 11.90
CA ARG A 39 1.65 1.75 11.22
C ARG A 39 1.52 0.62 10.22
N GLN A 40 0.27 0.22 9.97
CA GLN A 40 -0.08 -0.70 8.89
C GLN A 40 0.32 -0.08 7.55
N ILE A 41 0.93 -0.89 6.68
CA ILE A 41 1.52 -0.41 5.43
C ILE A 41 0.56 -0.73 4.28
N ALA A 42 0.27 0.25 3.44
CA ALA A 42 -0.50 0.08 2.24
C ALA A 42 0.36 0.44 1.02
N ILE A 43 0.60 -0.54 0.16
CA ILE A 43 1.45 -0.41 -1.03
C ILE A 43 0.54 -0.39 -2.25
N ALA A 44 0.57 0.68 -3.02
CA ALA A 44 -0.40 0.91 -4.09
C ALA A 44 0.25 1.23 -5.44
N VAL A 45 -0.35 0.65 -6.47
CA VAL A 45 -0.16 1.03 -7.86
C VAL A 45 -1.47 1.59 -8.40
N THR A 46 -1.37 2.59 -9.27
CA THR A 46 -2.54 3.29 -9.79
C THR A 46 -2.52 3.40 -11.30
N ASP A 47 -3.71 3.55 -11.88
CA ASP A 47 -3.87 4.01 -13.26
C ASP A 47 -4.94 5.11 -13.31
N THR A 48 -5.30 5.54 -14.52
CA THR A 48 -6.28 6.61 -14.73
C THR A 48 -7.69 6.25 -14.24
N ARG A 49 -7.99 4.98 -13.98
CA ARG A 49 -9.34 4.49 -13.64
C ARG A 49 -9.43 3.83 -12.27
N ARG A 50 -8.35 3.26 -11.75
CA ARG A 50 -8.38 2.39 -10.57
C ARG A 50 -7.11 2.41 -9.74
N LEU A 51 -7.29 2.01 -8.49
CA LEU A 51 -6.29 1.67 -7.50
C LEU A 51 -6.22 0.14 -7.37
N ARG A 52 -4.99 -0.37 -7.19
CA ARG A 52 -4.75 -1.69 -6.62
C ARG A 52 -3.71 -1.57 -5.52
N CYS A 53 -3.99 -2.12 -4.35
CA CYS A 53 -3.05 -2.09 -3.24
C CYS A 53 -2.95 -3.43 -2.50
N ALA A 54 -1.83 -3.61 -1.81
CA ALA A 54 -1.61 -4.61 -0.80
C ALA A 54 -1.50 -3.91 0.56
N VAL A 55 -2.20 -4.43 1.57
CA VAL A 55 -2.18 -3.90 2.94
C VAL A 55 -1.59 -4.95 3.87
N PHE A 56 -0.51 -4.60 4.55
CA PHE A 56 0.12 -5.39 5.60
C PHE A 56 -0.44 -4.97 6.95
N MET A 57 -1.22 -5.86 7.54
CA MET A 57 -1.86 -5.66 8.82
C MET A 57 -0.93 -6.03 9.97
N ASN A 58 -1.04 -5.34 11.10
CA ASN A 58 -0.29 -5.61 12.33
C ASN A 58 -0.43 -7.05 12.86
N PHE A 59 -1.60 -7.68 12.67
CA PHE A 59 -1.84 -9.09 13.04
C PHE A 59 -1.34 -10.11 12.00
N GLY A 60 -0.57 -9.68 11.00
CA GLY A 60 0.10 -10.56 10.03
C GLY A 60 -0.73 -10.92 8.80
N ALA A 61 -1.93 -10.39 8.64
CA ALA A 61 -2.70 -10.57 7.42
C ALA A 61 -2.19 -9.66 6.30
N VAL A 62 -2.15 -10.19 5.07
CA VAL A 62 -1.87 -9.42 3.86
C VAL A 62 -3.13 -9.41 3.00
N ILE A 63 -3.68 -8.21 2.78
CA ILE A 63 -4.93 -8.04 2.03
C ILE A 63 -4.64 -7.31 0.73
N GLU A 64 -5.01 -7.91 -0.39
CA GLU A 64 -5.08 -7.22 -1.66
C GLU A 64 -6.46 -6.56 -1.83
N PHE A 65 -6.48 -5.32 -2.28
CA PHE A 65 -7.70 -4.57 -2.55
C PHE A 65 -7.62 -3.88 -3.92
N ARG A 66 -8.75 -3.88 -4.64
CA ARG A 66 -8.88 -3.29 -5.98
C ARG A 66 -10.19 -2.52 -6.09
N ALA A 67 -10.12 -1.26 -6.50
CA ALA A 67 -11.30 -0.43 -6.71
C ALA A 67 -11.04 0.64 -7.77
N SER A 68 -12.08 1.03 -8.49
CA SER A 68 -12.08 2.23 -9.31
C SER A 68 -12.10 3.50 -8.46
N TRP A 69 -11.64 4.61 -9.03
CA TRP A 69 -11.72 5.91 -8.36
C TRP A 69 -13.16 6.29 -8.01
N GLN A 70 -14.11 6.00 -8.91
CA GLN A 70 -15.53 6.24 -8.67
C GLN A 70 -16.09 5.41 -7.50
N GLU A 71 -15.66 4.16 -7.33
CA GLU A 71 -16.05 3.35 -6.17
C GLU A 71 -15.48 3.92 -4.87
N LEU A 72 -14.24 4.41 -4.89
CA LEU A 72 -13.58 5.03 -3.74
C LEU A 72 -14.24 6.37 -3.34
N GLU A 73 -14.62 7.18 -4.32
CA GLU A 73 -15.39 8.42 -4.10
C GLU A 73 -16.74 8.11 -3.43
N ARG A 74 -17.46 7.10 -3.92
CA ARG A 74 -18.73 6.66 -3.33
C ARG A 74 -18.56 6.05 -1.93
N ALA A 75 -17.40 5.46 -1.64
CA ALA A 75 -17.07 4.96 -0.31
C ALA A 75 -16.82 6.10 0.70
N GLY A 76 -16.59 7.33 0.21
CA GLY A 76 -16.58 8.58 0.96
C GLY A 76 -15.70 8.50 2.20
N THR A 77 -16.32 8.70 3.37
CA THR A 77 -15.67 8.70 4.68
C THR A 77 -14.76 7.48 4.92
N TRP A 78 -15.14 6.29 4.45
CA TRP A 78 -14.30 5.10 4.62
C TRP A 78 -12.96 5.24 3.89
N TRP A 79 -12.97 5.74 2.64
CA TRP A 79 -11.75 5.95 1.87
C TRP A 79 -10.88 7.05 2.49
N HIS A 80 -11.50 8.12 3.01
CA HIS A 80 -10.78 9.13 3.79
C HIS A 80 -10.06 8.52 5.00
N TYR A 81 -10.74 7.69 5.79
CA TYR A 81 -10.11 7.01 6.93
C TYR A 81 -9.01 6.03 6.50
N ALA A 82 -9.25 5.22 5.46
CA ALA A 82 -8.24 4.29 4.95
C ALA A 82 -6.97 5.03 4.50
N ARG A 83 -7.11 6.18 3.83
CA ARG A 83 -5.96 7.01 3.46
C ARG A 83 -5.19 7.55 4.67
N ALA A 84 -5.90 8.08 5.66
CA ALA A 84 -5.27 8.68 6.83
C ALA A 84 -4.62 7.64 7.78
N TRP A 85 -5.16 6.42 7.85
CA TRP A 85 -4.72 5.43 8.84
C TRP A 85 -3.44 4.69 8.44
N HIS A 86 -3.27 4.37 7.17
CA HIS A 86 -2.14 3.58 6.70
C HIS A 86 -0.92 4.44 6.34
N PHE A 87 0.26 3.86 6.49
CA PHE A 87 1.47 4.37 5.88
C PHE A 87 1.51 3.92 4.42
N TRP A 88 1.57 4.85 3.48
CA TRP A 88 1.44 4.52 2.05
C TRP A 88 2.78 4.48 1.34
N VAL A 89 2.94 3.47 0.49
CA VAL A 89 4.03 3.41 -0.49
C VAL A 89 3.41 3.39 -1.88
N VAL A 90 3.81 4.32 -2.73
CA VAL A 90 3.27 4.46 -4.09
C VAL A 90 4.38 4.45 -5.14
N GLU A 91 4.02 4.03 -6.35
CA GLU A 91 4.96 3.85 -7.47
C GLU A 91 5.55 5.16 -8.00
N ASN A 92 4.78 6.26 -7.98
CA ASN A 92 5.21 7.52 -8.56
C ASN A 92 4.42 8.69 -7.98
N ARG A 93 4.88 9.91 -8.29
CA ARG A 93 4.26 11.15 -7.82
C ARG A 93 2.85 11.36 -8.39
N GLU A 94 2.59 10.93 -9.61
CA GLU A 94 1.23 11.00 -10.18
C GLU A 94 0.22 10.14 -9.38
N SER A 95 0.65 8.95 -8.94
CA SER A 95 -0.13 8.09 -8.06
C SER A 95 -0.33 8.73 -6.69
N ALA A 96 0.70 9.40 -6.16
CA ALA A 96 0.61 10.18 -4.93
C ALA A 96 -0.45 11.27 -5.04
N ASP A 97 -0.39 12.11 -6.07
CA ASP A 97 -1.30 13.24 -6.28
C ASP A 97 -2.75 12.78 -6.45
N ARG A 98 -2.97 11.62 -7.10
CA ARG A 98 -4.30 11.01 -7.20
C ARG A 98 -4.83 10.49 -5.87
N MET A 99 -3.96 9.92 -5.05
CA MET A 99 -4.35 9.33 -3.77
C MET A 99 -4.50 10.40 -2.67
N PHE A 100 -3.64 11.41 -2.66
CA PHE A 100 -3.52 12.43 -1.64
C PHE A 100 -3.57 13.81 -2.27
N LEU A 101 -4.69 14.52 -2.09
CA LEU A 101 -4.88 15.84 -2.66
C LEU A 101 -4.03 16.93 -1.94
N SER A 102 -3.55 16.70 -0.70
CA SER A 102 -2.84 17.75 0.07
C SER A 102 -1.97 17.28 1.26
N ASP A 103 -1.97 16.01 1.65
CA ASP A 103 -1.28 15.56 2.89
C ASP A 103 -0.29 14.44 2.59
N SER A 104 1.01 14.71 2.75
CA SER A 104 2.13 13.85 2.31
C SER A 104 2.99 13.34 3.46
N SER A 105 2.60 13.59 4.71
CA SER A 105 3.39 13.25 5.90
C SER A 105 3.57 11.74 6.15
N HIS A 106 2.85 10.90 5.41
CA HIS A 106 2.73 9.45 5.63
C HIS A 106 2.95 8.63 4.36
N LEU A 107 3.65 9.21 3.39
CA LEU A 107 3.80 8.68 2.04
C LEU A 107 5.27 8.53 1.68
N VAL A 108 5.65 7.35 1.19
CA VAL A 108 6.92 7.13 0.48
C VAL A 108 6.63 6.93 -1.00
N VAL A 109 7.30 7.72 -1.83
CA VAL A 109 7.29 7.56 -3.28
C VAL A 109 8.55 6.80 -3.66
N THR A 110 8.41 5.57 -4.12
CA THR A 110 9.55 4.80 -4.61
C THR A 110 9.77 5.18 -6.07
N PRO A 111 10.90 5.81 -6.45
CA PRO A 111 11.16 6.13 -7.85
C PRO A 111 11.33 4.82 -8.63
N SER A 112 10.29 4.40 -9.33
CA SER A 112 10.35 3.23 -10.21
C SER A 112 11.27 3.56 -11.39
N GLY A 113 12.51 3.07 -11.35
CA GLY A 113 13.53 3.24 -12.41
C GLY A 113 13.26 2.42 -13.69
N LEU A 114 12.06 1.86 -13.84
CA LEU A 114 11.63 1.10 -15.00
C LEU A 114 10.57 1.90 -15.74
N ASN A 115 10.90 2.27 -16.98
CA ASN A 115 10.01 2.93 -17.94
C ASN A 115 8.56 2.42 -17.83
N ALA A 116 7.70 3.30 -17.30
CA ALA A 116 6.28 3.41 -17.59
C ALA A 116 5.49 2.09 -17.78
N CYS A 117 5.48 1.21 -16.79
CA CYS A 117 4.33 0.32 -16.63
C CYS A 117 3.26 1.00 -15.78
N SER A 118 2.79 2.16 -16.22
CA SER A 118 1.61 2.83 -15.67
C SER A 118 0.42 1.87 -15.76
N GLY A 119 0.08 1.20 -14.65
CA GLY A 119 -0.99 0.21 -14.65
C GLY A 119 -1.11 -0.57 -13.36
N THR A 120 -2.33 -0.95 -13.00
CA THR A 120 -2.58 -1.79 -11.82
C THR A 120 -2.28 -3.29 -12.04
N SER A 121 -1.23 -3.62 -12.80
CA SER A 121 -0.88 -5.00 -13.10
C SER A 121 -0.37 -5.73 -11.85
N THR A 122 -0.46 -7.06 -11.82
CA THR A 122 0.03 -7.84 -10.67
C THR A 122 1.55 -7.71 -10.55
N ASN A 123 2.24 -7.68 -11.70
CA ASN A 123 3.69 -7.57 -11.75
C ASN A 123 4.18 -6.20 -11.28
N ALA A 124 3.45 -5.12 -11.60
CA ALA A 124 3.76 -3.78 -11.11
C ALA A 124 3.67 -3.74 -9.57
N LEU A 125 2.56 -4.23 -9.01
CA LEU A 125 2.39 -4.30 -7.55
C LEU A 125 3.48 -5.16 -6.89
N LEU A 126 3.79 -6.34 -7.43
CA LEU A 126 4.83 -7.22 -6.89
C LEU A 126 6.23 -6.61 -6.98
N SER A 127 6.51 -5.84 -8.04
CA SER A 127 7.79 -5.16 -8.18
C SER A 127 7.92 -4.04 -7.14
N LEU A 128 6.86 -3.26 -6.93
CA LEU A 128 6.82 -2.24 -5.88
C LEU A 128 6.92 -2.86 -4.48
N LEU A 129 6.27 -4.00 -4.24
CA LEU A 129 6.38 -4.75 -3.00
C LEU A 129 7.83 -5.18 -2.71
N ARG A 130 8.56 -5.67 -3.72
CA ARG A 130 9.98 -6.04 -3.57
C ARG A 130 10.85 -4.82 -3.26
N ALA A 131 10.67 -3.71 -3.97
CA ALA A 131 11.42 -2.49 -3.72
C ALA A 131 11.16 -1.93 -2.30
N ALA A 132 9.90 -1.99 -1.84
CA ALA A 132 9.54 -1.58 -0.49
C ALA A 132 10.11 -2.52 0.58
N GLU A 133 10.15 -3.83 0.31
CA GLU A 133 10.78 -4.84 1.19
C GLU A 133 12.29 -4.65 1.31
N GLU A 134 12.99 -4.37 0.21
CA GLU A 134 14.42 -4.05 0.20
C GLU A 134 14.70 -2.79 1.02
N HIS A 135 13.90 -1.75 0.84
CA HIS A 135 13.99 -0.52 1.62
C HIS A 135 13.79 -0.79 3.12
N ALA A 136 12.72 -1.50 3.50
CA ALA A 136 12.44 -1.85 4.88
C ALA A 136 13.57 -2.69 5.50
N SER A 137 14.12 -3.65 4.74
CA SER A 137 15.21 -4.53 5.19
C SER A 137 16.51 -3.77 5.42
N SER A 138 16.86 -2.84 4.52
CA SER A 138 18.07 -2.02 4.69
C SER A 138 18.06 -1.17 5.97
N GLN A 139 16.88 -0.70 6.41
CA GLN A 139 16.76 0.05 7.66
C GLN A 139 16.89 -0.84 8.89
N LEU A 140 16.36 -2.07 8.85
CA LEU A 140 16.54 -3.07 9.90
C LEU A 140 18.02 -3.42 10.09
N SER A 141 18.78 -3.59 9.01
CA SER A 141 20.21 -3.90 9.06
C SER A 141 21.09 -2.76 9.59
N SER A 142 20.62 -1.51 9.55
CA SER A 142 21.37 -0.37 10.09
C SER A 142 21.25 -0.23 11.62
N GLN A 143 20.38 -1.01 12.27
CA GLN A 143 20.13 -0.95 13.71
C GLN A 143 20.95 -1.99 14.51
N TYR A 144 21.72 -2.84 13.84
CA TYR A 144 22.59 -3.88 14.42
C TYR A 144 24.02 -3.73 13.91
#